data_AF-A0A1T4RN15-F1
#
_entry.id   AF-A0A1T4RN15-F1
#
_cell.length_a   1.000
_cell.length_b   1.000
_cell.length_c   1.000
_cell.angle_alpha   90.00
_cell.angle_beta   90.00
_cell.angle_gamma   90.00
#
_symmetry.space_group_name_H-M   'P 1'
#
loop_
_entity.id
_entity.type
_entity.pdbx_description
1 polymer ?
#
loop_
_entity_poly.entity_id
_entity_poly.type
_entity_poly.pdbx_seq_one_letter_code
_entity_poly.pdbx_strand_id
1 'polypeptide(L)'
;MSEQNQKKSFWKSSTGWIIKIAGIISAITVICSFIIKTVDFIKERDDRNAQQRITALIKQYYALDDQNNYQAVSALFSDPVDEYYEKSNFTRKQIMQDCVNYYNRWPFHKNTPDYSSLKIQKMENGNYFALYQHMYKIKRKKGDDWKNYTLQIKIEFSGDYLIKSISEQKM
;
A
#
# COMPACT_ATOMS: atom_id res chain seq x y z
N MET A 1 51.37 58.41 30.51
CA MET A 1 50.55 57.46 31.30
C MET A 1 49.18 57.32 30.63
N SER A 2 49.05 56.61 29.48
CA SER A 2 47.73 56.43 28.83
C SER A 2 47.64 55.39 27.69
N GLU A 3 48.45 54.33 27.64
CA GLU A 3 48.41 53.38 26.50
C GLU A 3 47.99 51.94 26.85
N GLN A 4 47.96 51.57 28.14
CA GLN A 4 47.64 50.19 28.54
C GLN A 4 46.14 49.90 28.75
N ASN A 5 45.27 50.92 28.70
CA ASN A 5 43.83 50.73 28.96
C ASN A 5 42.96 50.47 27.71
N GLN A 6 43.47 50.62 26.49
CA GLN A 6 42.68 50.36 25.28
C GLN A 6 42.69 48.90 24.80
N LYS A 7 43.68 48.07 25.18
CA LYS A 7 43.76 46.68 24.70
C LYS A 7 42.87 45.68 25.44
N LYS A 8 42.34 46.04 26.63
CA LYS A 8 41.52 45.12 27.45
C LYS A 8 40.02 45.11 27.11
N SER A 9 39.49 46.10 26.39
CA SER A 9 38.08 46.11 25.99
C SER A 9 37.79 45.35 24.70
N PHE A 10 38.80 45.16 23.83
CA PHE A 10 38.62 44.55 22.51
C PHE A 10 38.40 43.03 22.56
N TRP A 11 38.90 42.33 23.58
CA TRP A 11 38.78 40.87 23.71
C TRP A 11 37.52 40.39 24.47
N LYS A 12 36.72 41.30 25.04
CA LYS A 12 35.53 40.94 25.85
C LYS A 12 34.20 40.97 25.09
N SER A 13 34.14 41.50 23.87
CA SER A 13 32.87 41.63 23.13
C SER A 13 32.63 40.56 22.07
N SER A 14 33.66 39.85 21.59
CA SER A 14 33.52 38.88 20.49
C SER A 14 33.12 37.47 20.92
N THR A 15 33.40 37.07 22.16
CA THR A 15 33.12 35.70 22.66
C THR A 15 31.65 35.48 23.03
N GLY A 16 30.96 36.50 23.51
CA GLY A 16 29.55 36.39 23.90
C GLY A 16 28.57 36.21 22.73
N TRP A 17 28.89 36.75 21.55
CA TRP A 17 28.05 36.59 20.36
C TRP A 17 28.18 35.20 19.73
N ILE A 18 29.40 34.64 19.74
CA ILE A 18 29.68 33.28 19.26
C ILE A 18 28.98 32.23 20.14
N ILE A 19 28.95 32.40 21.46
CA ILE A 19 28.24 31.50 22.39
C ILE A 19 26.71 31.55 22.15
N LYS A 20 26.16 32.75 21.88
CA LYS A 20 24.73 32.90 21.54
C LYS A 20 24.37 32.24 20.20
N ILE A 21 25.23 32.37 19.18
CA ILE A 21 25.04 31.74 17.88
C ILE A 21 25.14 30.21 17.98
N ALA A 22 26.13 29.68 18.72
CA ALA A 22 26.29 28.24 18.93
C ALA A 22 25.08 27.61 19.65
N GLY A 23 24.50 28.30 20.64
CA GLY A 23 23.28 27.86 21.33
C GLY A 23 22.02 27.87 20.45
N ILE A 24 21.92 28.81 19.51
CA ILE A 24 20.82 28.87 18.53
C ILE A 24 20.97 27.75 17.49
N ILE A 25 22.18 27.49 16.99
CA ILE A 25 22.44 26.41 16.02
C ILE A 25 22.16 25.02 16.63
N SER A 26 22.52 24.79 17.89
CA SER A 26 22.23 23.52 18.57
C SER A 26 20.72 23.35 18.81
N ALA A 27 20.02 24.41 19.21
CA ALA A 27 18.56 24.39 19.35
C ALA A 27 17.85 24.09 18.01
N ILE A 28 18.30 24.71 16.91
CA ILE A 28 17.76 24.44 15.56
C ILE A 28 17.99 22.97 15.17
N THR A 29 19.19 22.44 15.38
CA THR A 29 19.50 21.03 15.04
C THR A 29 18.64 20.04 15.82
N VAL A 30 18.39 20.31 17.11
CA VAL A 30 17.51 19.48 17.96
C VAL A 30 16.05 19.56 17.47
N ILE A 31 15.56 20.76 17.14
CA ILE A 31 14.21 20.95 16.62
C ILE A 31 14.04 20.26 15.25
N CYS A 32 14.98 20.41 14.33
CA CYS A 32 14.95 19.72 13.04
C CYS A 32 14.96 18.20 13.20
N SER A 33 15.78 17.67 14.11
CA SER A 33 15.83 16.23 14.39
C SER A 33 14.52 15.72 14.99
N PHE A 34 13.84 16.51 15.81
CA PHE A 34 12.53 16.17 16.36
C PHE A 34 11.45 16.17 15.27
N ILE A 35 11.42 17.20 14.41
CA ILE A 35 10.46 17.29 13.29
C ILE A 35 10.61 16.08 12.36
N ILE A 36 11.83 15.74 11.95
CA ILE A 36 12.10 14.57 11.09
C ILE A 36 11.54 13.29 11.72
N LYS A 37 11.85 13.03 13.00
CA LYS A 37 11.36 11.85 13.71
C LYS A 37 9.82 11.81 13.81
N THR A 38 9.17 12.95 14.00
CA THR A 38 7.69 13.00 14.03
C THR A 38 7.06 12.70 12.68
N VAL A 39 7.66 13.18 11.58
CA VAL A 39 7.19 12.89 10.22
C VAL A 39 7.39 11.41 9.88
N ASP A 40 8.55 10.84 10.21
CA ASP A 40 8.82 9.41 9.99
C ASP A 40 7.84 8.52 10.76
N PHE A 41 7.53 8.86 12.02
CA PHE A 41 6.57 8.13 12.84
C PHE A 41 5.14 8.19 12.27
N ILE A 42 4.69 9.34 11.76
CA ILE A 42 3.37 9.49 11.13
C ILE A 42 3.30 8.63 9.86
N LYS A 43 4.36 8.63 9.05
CA LYS A 43 4.45 7.82 7.83
C LYS A 43 4.39 6.33 8.13
N GLU A 44 5.18 5.85 9.10
CA GLU A 44 5.18 4.44 9.50
C GLU A 44 3.81 3.98 10.02
N ARG A 45 3.08 4.86 10.71
CA ARG A 45 1.72 4.57 11.18
C ARG A 45 0.72 4.47 10.02
N ASP A 46 0.78 5.40 9.06
CA ASP A 46 -0.06 5.38 7.86
C ASP A 46 0.17 4.10 7.04
N ASP A 47 1.44 3.75 6.81
CA ASP A 47 1.82 2.57 6.04
C ASP A 47 1.37 1.26 6.71
N ARG A 48 1.52 1.14 8.04
CA ARG A 48 1.00 -0.02 8.80
C ARG A 48 -0.51 -0.16 8.70
N ASN A 49 -1.24 0.95 8.81
CA ASN A 49 -2.70 0.94 8.69
C ASN A 49 -3.13 0.53 7.27
N ALA A 50 -2.46 1.05 6.25
CA ALA A 50 -2.72 0.69 4.86
C ALA A 50 -2.45 -0.81 4.62
N GLN A 51 -1.33 -1.34 5.14
CA GLN A 51 -0.98 -2.74 5.00
C GLN A 51 -2.03 -3.67 5.62
N GLN A 52 -2.49 -3.36 6.84
CA GLN A 52 -3.55 -4.12 7.50
C GLN A 52 -4.88 -4.04 6.73
N ARG A 53 -5.27 -2.84 6.28
CA ARG A 53 -6.52 -2.63 5.54
C ARG A 53 -6.52 -3.34 4.19
N ILE A 54 -5.46 -3.24 3.42
CA ILE A 54 -5.34 -3.93 2.12
C ILE A 54 -5.32 -5.43 2.30
N THR A 55 -4.59 -5.94 3.30
CA THR A 55 -4.61 -7.37 3.63
C THR A 55 -6.03 -7.85 3.97
N ALA A 56 -6.79 -7.06 4.74
CA ALA A 56 -8.18 -7.37 5.06
C ALA A 56 -9.08 -7.36 3.82
N LEU A 57 -8.89 -6.41 2.91
CA LEU A 57 -9.65 -6.32 1.66
C LEU A 57 -9.37 -7.51 0.73
N ILE A 58 -8.11 -7.93 0.61
CA ILE A 58 -7.75 -9.13 -0.16
C ILE A 58 -8.41 -10.38 0.45
N LYS A 59 -8.38 -10.52 1.78
CA LYS A 59 -9.08 -11.61 2.49
C LYS A 59 -10.59 -11.57 2.22
N GLN A 60 -11.19 -10.39 2.29
CA GLN A 60 -12.62 -10.21 2.02
C GLN A 60 -12.96 -10.55 0.57
N TYR A 61 -12.17 -10.10 -0.40
CA TYR A 61 -12.35 -10.40 -1.82
C TYR A 61 -12.45 -11.91 -2.06
N TYR A 62 -11.45 -12.68 -1.59
CA TYR A 62 -11.45 -14.13 -1.78
C TYR A 62 -12.52 -14.85 -0.98
N ALA A 63 -12.86 -14.37 0.23
CA ALA A 63 -13.95 -14.96 1.00
C ALA A 63 -15.31 -14.80 0.29
N LEU A 64 -15.56 -13.63 -0.31
CA LEU A 64 -16.79 -13.38 -1.08
C LEU A 64 -16.80 -14.19 -2.39
N ASP A 65 -15.65 -14.30 -3.04
CA ASP A 65 -15.48 -15.08 -4.28
C ASP A 65 -15.70 -16.58 -4.04
N ASP A 66 -15.12 -17.16 -2.99
CA ASP A 66 -15.36 -18.56 -2.56
C ASP A 66 -16.83 -18.81 -2.16
N GLN A 67 -17.55 -17.77 -1.72
CA GLN A 67 -18.98 -17.81 -1.39
C GLN A 67 -19.91 -17.56 -2.58
N ASN A 68 -19.37 -17.33 -3.78
CA ASN A 68 -20.14 -16.95 -4.97
C ASN A 68 -20.96 -15.65 -4.82
N ASN A 69 -20.54 -14.74 -3.94
CA ASN A 69 -21.24 -13.46 -3.73
C ASN A 69 -20.73 -12.38 -4.69
N TYR A 70 -21.01 -12.54 -5.98
CA TYR A 70 -20.43 -11.71 -7.04
C TYR A 70 -20.87 -10.24 -6.99
N GLN A 71 -22.07 -9.98 -6.48
CA GLN A 71 -22.52 -8.61 -6.22
C GLN A 71 -21.59 -7.93 -5.21
N ALA A 72 -21.29 -8.58 -4.08
CA ALA A 72 -20.37 -8.04 -3.09
C ALA A 72 -18.93 -7.95 -3.61
N VAL A 73 -18.47 -8.93 -4.41
CA VAL A 73 -17.15 -8.88 -5.07
C VAL A 73 -17.04 -7.65 -5.96
N SER A 74 -18.00 -7.44 -6.87
CA SER A 74 -17.98 -6.29 -7.80
C SER A 74 -18.00 -4.93 -7.09
N ALA A 75 -18.59 -4.85 -5.89
CA ALA A 75 -18.61 -3.61 -5.10
C ALA A 75 -17.22 -3.20 -4.56
N LEU A 76 -16.25 -4.12 -4.52
CA LEU A 76 -14.87 -3.83 -4.09
C LEU A 76 -14.04 -3.11 -5.17
N PHE A 77 -14.52 -3.10 -6.41
CA PHE A 77 -13.82 -2.50 -7.54
C PHE A 77 -14.14 -1.00 -7.69
N SER A 78 -13.29 -0.23 -8.36
CA SER A 78 -13.66 1.08 -8.88
C SER A 78 -14.69 0.94 -10.01
N ASP A 79 -15.28 2.06 -10.44
CA ASP A 79 -16.19 2.06 -11.59
C ASP A 79 -15.94 3.31 -12.44
N PRO A 80 -15.27 3.19 -13.60
CA PRO A 80 -14.72 1.97 -14.19
C PRO A 80 -13.46 1.44 -13.49
N VAL A 81 -13.09 0.19 -13.79
CA VAL A 81 -11.79 -0.42 -13.46
C VAL A 81 -10.86 -0.24 -14.65
N ASP A 82 -9.63 0.20 -14.40
CA ASP A 82 -8.64 0.45 -15.44
C ASP A 82 -8.27 -0.86 -16.15
N GLU A 83 -8.05 -1.93 -15.37
CA GLU A 83 -7.70 -3.27 -15.84
C GLU A 83 -8.34 -4.37 -14.98
N TYR A 84 -9.09 -5.27 -15.62
CA TYR A 84 -9.68 -6.45 -15.02
C TYR A 84 -9.23 -7.68 -15.82
N TYR A 85 -8.15 -8.31 -15.34
CA TYR A 85 -7.40 -9.33 -16.07
C TYR A 85 -6.95 -8.79 -17.44
N GLU A 86 -7.32 -9.45 -18.53
CA GLU A 86 -6.94 -9.03 -19.90
C GLU A 86 -7.89 -7.97 -20.50
N LYS A 87 -8.77 -7.38 -19.69
CA LYS A 87 -9.82 -6.43 -20.14
C LYS A 87 -9.58 -5.06 -19.53
N SER A 88 -9.78 -3.99 -20.30
CA SER A 88 -9.63 -2.60 -19.82
C SER A 88 -10.96 -1.86 -19.73
N ASN A 89 -11.02 -0.82 -18.90
CA ASN A 89 -12.21 0.03 -18.71
C ASN A 89 -13.48 -0.76 -18.38
N PHE A 90 -13.34 -1.77 -17.51
CA PHE A 90 -14.40 -2.72 -17.20
C PHE A 90 -15.27 -2.19 -16.05
N THR A 91 -16.59 -2.14 -16.24
CA THR A 91 -17.52 -1.64 -15.21
C THR A 91 -17.82 -2.68 -14.15
N ARG A 92 -18.27 -2.26 -12.96
CA ARG A 92 -18.69 -3.20 -11.90
C ARG A 92 -19.78 -4.18 -12.37
N LYS A 93 -20.72 -3.70 -13.18
CA LYS A 93 -21.78 -4.53 -13.77
C LYS A 93 -21.20 -5.62 -14.67
N GLN A 94 -20.21 -5.28 -15.50
CA GLN A 94 -19.54 -6.24 -16.36
C GLN A 94 -18.71 -7.25 -15.56
N ILE A 95 -18.03 -6.81 -14.50
CA ILE A 95 -17.32 -7.70 -13.56
C ILE A 95 -18.27 -8.73 -12.96
N MET A 96 -19.40 -8.27 -12.39
CA MET A 96 -20.41 -9.16 -11.82
C MET A 96 -20.88 -10.20 -12.84
N GLN A 97 -21.18 -9.78 -14.07
CA GLN A 97 -21.62 -10.69 -15.13
C GLN A 97 -20.53 -11.69 -15.53
N ASP A 98 -19.27 -11.25 -15.58
CA ASP A 98 -18.13 -12.11 -15.91
C ASP A 98 -17.89 -13.17 -14.83
N CYS A 99 -17.97 -12.79 -13.55
CA CYS A 99 -17.93 -13.72 -12.43
C CYS A 99 -19.04 -14.78 -12.56
N VAL A 100 -20.30 -14.36 -12.77
CA VAL A 100 -21.43 -15.29 -12.97
C VAL A 100 -21.14 -16.27 -14.12
N ASN A 101 -20.67 -15.76 -15.26
CA ASN A 101 -20.38 -16.58 -16.43
C ASN A 101 -19.23 -17.56 -16.18
N TYR A 102 -18.18 -17.12 -15.49
CA TYR A 102 -17.02 -17.93 -15.15
C TYR A 102 -17.40 -19.08 -14.22
N TYR A 103 -18.11 -18.80 -13.13
CA TYR A 103 -18.44 -19.81 -12.13
C TYR A 103 -19.59 -20.72 -12.54
N ASN A 104 -20.47 -20.29 -13.46
CA ASN A 104 -21.37 -21.23 -14.15
C ASN A 104 -20.60 -22.30 -14.94
N ARG A 105 -19.41 -21.97 -15.45
CA ARG A 105 -18.53 -22.91 -16.16
C ARG A 105 -17.65 -23.73 -15.22
N TRP A 106 -17.27 -23.15 -14.08
CA TRP A 106 -16.37 -23.72 -13.07
C TRP A 106 -16.97 -23.61 -11.67
N PRO A 107 -18.03 -24.36 -11.36
CA PRO A 107 -18.80 -24.18 -10.11
C PRO A 107 -18.05 -24.65 -8.86
N PHE A 108 -16.93 -25.35 -9.02
CA PHE A 108 -16.06 -25.76 -7.92
C PHE A 108 -14.72 -25.09 -8.08
N HIS A 109 -14.44 -24.12 -7.22
CA HIS A 109 -13.18 -23.42 -7.13
C HIS A 109 -12.70 -23.35 -5.68
N LYS A 110 -11.42 -23.04 -5.52
CA LYS A 110 -10.82 -22.75 -4.23
C LYS A 110 -9.67 -21.77 -4.41
N ASN A 111 -9.75 -20.66 -3.70
CA ASN A 111 -8.67 -19.69 -3.62
C ASN A 111 -7.77 -20.00 -2.42
N THR A 112 -6.45 -19.86 -2.58
CA THR A 112 -5.49 -20.00 -1.48
C THR A 112 -4.36 -18.99 -1.65
N PRO A 113 -4.60 -17.72 -1.28
CA PRO A 113 -3.59 -16.66 -1.34
C PRO A 113 -2.48 -16.92 -0.32
N ASP A 114 -1.23 -16.77 -0.73
CA ASP A 114 -0.09 -16.80 0.18
C ASP A 114 0.15 -15.40 0.74
N TYR A 115 -0.48 -15.12 1.89
CA TYR A 115 -0.31 -13.85 2.59
C TYR A 115 1.13 -13.59 3.07
N SER A 116 1.97 -14.62 3.19
CA SER A 116 3.38 -14.43 3.56
C SER A 116 4.20 -13.83 2.41
N SER A 117 3.77 -14.06 1.17
CA SER A 117 4.37 -13.47 -0.03
C SER A 117 3.86 -12.05 -0.34
N LEU A 118 2.90 -11.53 0.42
CA LEU A 118 2.23 -10.26 0.17
C LEU A 118 3.16 -9.07 0.38
N LYS A 119 3.40 -8.35 -0.71
CA LYS A 119 4.10 -7.07 -0.73
C LYS A 119 3.11 -5.97 -1.06
N ILE A 120 3.09 -4.92 -0.25
CA ILE A 120 2.24 -3.74 -0.45
C ILE A 120 3.14 -2.52 -0.51
N GLN A 121 2.92 -1.66 -1.50
CA GLN A 121 3.69 -0.44 -1.70
C GLN A 121 2.75 0.73 -2.00
N LYS A 122 2.91 1.84 -1.28
CA LYS A 122 2.27 3.11 -1.61
C LYS A 122 2.95 3.74 -2.83
N MET A 123 2.16 4.15 -3.81
CA MET A 123 2.61 4.79 -5.04
C MET A 123 2.62 6.31 -4.89
N GLU A 124 3.38 7.01 -5.74
CA GLU A 124 3.50 8.47 -5.69
C GLU A 124 2.17 9.19 -5.93
N ASN A 125 1.28 8.58 -6.70
CA ASN A 125 -0.08 9.09 -6.98
C ASN A 125 -1.07 8.85 -5.81
N GLY A 126 -0.63 8.29 -4.69
CA GLY A 126 -1.48 7.99 -3.53
C GLY A 126 -2.21 6.64 -3.59
N ASN A 127 -2.06 5.89 -4.69
CA ASN A 127 -2.60 4.53 -4.80
C ASN A 127 -1.70 3.52 -4.07
N TYR A 128 -2.16 2.29 -3.98
CA TYR A 128 -1.41 1.19 -3.38
C TYR A 128 -1.30 0.03 -4.35
N PHE A 129 -0.09 -0.46 -4.54
CA PHE A 129 0.19 -1.67 -5.31
C PHE A 129 0.37 -2.85 -4.37
N ALA A 130 -0.29 -3.98 -4.67
CA ALA A 130 -0.15 -5.23 -3.97
C ALA A 130 0.30 -6.35 -4.92
N LEU A 131 1.27 -7.14 -4.48
CA LEU A 131 1.82 -8.28 -5.22
C LEU A 131 1.93 -9.49 -4.30
N TYR A 132 1.39 -10.63 -4.71
CA TYR A 132 1.45 -11.88 -3.93
C TYR A 132 1.29 -13.12 -4.81
N GLN A 133 1.68 -14.27 -4.27
CA GLN A 133 1.43 -15.58 -4.88
C GLN A 133 0.06 -16.12 -4.46
N HIS A 134 -0.58 -16.84 -5.37
CA HIS A 134 -1.91 -17.41 -5.17
C HIS A 134 -1.98 -18.80 -5.82
N MET A 135 -2.35 -19.79 -5.02
CA MET A 135 -2.72 -21.12 -5.49
C MET A 135 -4.22 -21.16 -5.76
N TYR A 136 -4.59 -21.29 -7.02
CA TYR A 136 -5.97 -21.35 -7.47
C TYR A 136 -6.32 -22.74 -7.99
N LYS A 137 -7.47 -23.27 -7.58
CA LYS A 137 -7.93 -24.61 -7.98
C LYS A 137 -9.32 -24.55 -8.56
N ILE A 138 -9.57 -25.23 -9.67
CA ILE A 138 -10.89 -25.36 -10.28
C ILE A 138 -11.19 -26.77 -10.77
N LYS A 139 -12.47 -27.11 -10.83
CA LYS A 139 -12.99 -28.27 -11.55
C LYS A 139 -14.44 -28.04 -11.99
N ARG A 140 -14.91 -28.79 -12.98
CA ARG A 140 -16.28 -28.61 -13.51
C ARG A 140 -17.31 -29.42 -12.75
N LYS A 141 -16.98 -30.67 -12.41
CA LYS A 141 -17.88 -31.58 -11.69
C LYS A 141 -17.24 -32.04 -10.39
N LYS A 142 -18.08 -32.48 -9.44
CA LYS A 142 -17.62 -32.94 -8.12
C LYS A 142 -16.60 -34.08 -8.20
N GLY A 143 -16.75 -34.99 -9.17
CA GLY A 143 -15.86 -36.13 -9.38
C GLY A 143 -14.64 -35.88 -10.26
N ASP A 144 -14.50 -34.68 -10.84
CA ASP A 144 -13.34 -34.35 -11.67
C ASP A 144 -12.10 -34.08 -10.80
N ASP A 145 -10.92 -34.30 -11.39
CA ASP A 145 -9.65 -33.87 -10.81
C ASP A 145 -9.53 -32.34 -10.78
N TRP A 146 -8.84 -31.84 -9.75
CA TRP A 146 -8.55 -30.42 -9.63
C TRP A 146 -7.48 -29.98 -10.64
N LYS A 147 -7.80 -28.96 -11.42
CA LYS A 147 -6.80 -28.19 -12.14
C LYS A 147 -6.22 -27.15 -11.19
N ASN A 148 -4.91 -27.22 -10.96
CA ASN A 148 -4.21 -26.32 -10.06
C ASN A 148 -3.42 -25.29 -10.88
N TYR A 149 -3.43 -24.04 -10.43
CA TYR A 149 -2.69 -22.94 -11.01
C TYR A 149 -1.92 -22.24 -9.90
N THR A 150 -0.63 -22.03 -10.13
CA THR A 150 0.20 -21.15 -9.30
C THR A 150 0.29 -19.82 -10.03
N LEU A 151 -0.25 -18.78 -9.41
CA LEU A 151 -0.40 -17.46 -10.01
C LEU A 151 0.36 -16.43 -9.18
N GLN A 152 0.94 -15.43 -9.84
CA GLN A 152 1.31 -14.18 -9.24
C GLN A 152 0.20 -13.17 -9.51
N ILE A 153 -0.37 -12.60 -8.46
CA ILE A 153 -1.45 -11.63 -8.52
C ILE A 153 -0.90 -10.23 -8.30
N LYS A 154 -1.30 -9.30 -9.16
CA LYS A 154 -1.01 -7.87 -9.09
C LYS A 154 -2.32 -7.13 -8.91
N ILE A 155 -2.42 -6.29 -7.89
CA ILE A 155 -3.61 -5.47 -7.63
C ILE A 155 -3.18 -4.02 -7.38
N GLU A 156 -3.84 -3.09 -8.04
CA GLU A 156 -3.77 -1.67 -7.70
C GLU A 156 -5.06 -1.27 -6.96
N PHE A 157 -4.91 -0.68 -5.77
CA PHE A 157 -5.98 -0.06 -5.01
C PHE A 157 -5.88 1.46 -5.13
N SER A 158 -7.00 2.13 -5.36
CA SER A 158 -7.13 3.58 -5.22
C SER A 158 -6.78 4.04 -3.79
N GLY A 159 -6.56 5.35 -3.61
CA GLY A 159 -6.45 5.95 -2.27
C GLY A 159 -7.66 5.69 -1.35
N ASP A 160 -8.84 5.44 -1.93
CA ASP A 160 -10.07 5.04 -1.21
C ASP A 160 -10.20 3.53 -0.99
N TYR A 161 -9.17 2.77 -1.36
CA TYR A 161 -9.07 1.32 -1.22
C TYR A 161 -10.04 0.50 -2.09
N LEU A 162 -10.56 1.07 -3.18
CA LEU A 162 -11.23 0.32 -4.25
C LEU A 162 -10.21 -0.26 -5.23
N ILE A 163 -10.46 -1.46 -5.74
CA ILE A 163 -9.59 -2.14 -6.73
C ILE A 163 -9.71 -1.41 -8.09
N LYS A 164 -8.63 -0.77 -8.53
CA LYS A 164 -8.51 -0.09 -9.82
C LYS A 164 -7.93 -0.97 -10.93
N SER A 165 -7.06 -1.91 -10.56
CA SER A 165 -6.51 -2.89 -11.48
C SER A 165 -6.34 -4.24 -10.76
N ILE A 166 -6.64 -5.33 -11.46
CA ILE A 166 -6.27 -6.68 -11.06
C ILE A 166 -5.77 -7.46 -12.27
N SER A 167 -4.62 -8.11 -12.15
CA SER A 167 -4.10 -9.02 -13.18
C SER A 167 -3.41 -10.23 -12.57
N GLU A 168 -3.32 -11.29 -13.36
CA GLU A 168 -2.69 -12.55 -12.97
C GLU A 168 -1.62 -12.95 -13.98
N GLN A 169 -0.54 -13.53 -13.47
CA GLN A 169 0.53 -14.09 -14.27
C GLN A 169 0.80 -15.52 -13.81
N LYS A 170 0.73 -16.49 -14.73
CA LYS A 170 1.11 -17.87 -14.43
C LYS A 170 2.60 -17.94 -14.14
N MET A 171 2.95 -18.68 -13.08
CA MET A 171 4.34 -18.96 -12.70
C MET A 171 4.77 -20.37 -13.13
#